data_AF-A0A2S4K862-F1
#
_entry.id   AF-A0A2S4K862-F1
#
_cell.length_a   1.000
_cell.length_b   1.000
_cell.length_c   1.000
_cell.angle_alpha   90.00
_cell.angle_beta   90.00
_cell.angle_gamma   90.00
#
_symmetry.space_group_name_H-M   'P 1'
#
loop_
_entity.id
_entity.type
_entity.pdbx_description
1 polymer ?
#
loop_
_entity_poly.entity_id
_entity_poly.type
_entity_poly.pdbx_seq_one_letter_code
_entity_poly.pdbx_strand_id
1 'polypeptide(L)'
;MRACDAALQVLIETDNPSVMYGDEWLCHQIAARLGWEHAGPATTRRVLRALSKTPGRLVKGLIRMPGDCCARGQSALHFELPEPEHAFMMGFLRQGKKPDWSTFNKR
;
A
#
# COMPACT_ATOMS: atom_id res chain seq x y z
N MET A 1 6.56 12.04 10.33
CA MET A 1 6.39 11.36 9.02
C MET A 1 4.91 11.38 8.64
N ARG A 2 4.53 11.62 7.38
CA ARG A 2 3.13 11.56 6.96
C ARG A 2 2.74 10.11 6.63
N ALA A 3 1.45 9.79 6.70
CA ALA A 3 0.97 8.44 6.39
C ALA A 3 1.32 7.98 4.97
N CYS A 4 1.27 8.90 3.99
CA CYS A 4 1.66 8.59 2.61
C CYS A 4 3.15 8.31 2.43
N ASP A 5 4.02 9.00 3.19
CA ASP A 5 5.47 8.75 3.14
C ASP A 5 5.79 7.38 3.76
N ALA A 6 5.16 7.04 4.89
CA ALA A 6 5.29 5.73 5.53
C ALA A 6 4.76 4.60 4.63
N ALA A 7 3.59 4.80 4.01
CA ALA A 7 3.01 3.84 3.08
C ALA A 7 3.90 3.60 1.86
N LEU A 8 4.44 4.66 1.26
CA LEU A 8 5.36 4.54 0.13
C LEU A 8 6.61 3.72 0.50
N GLN A 9 7.22 3.99 1.66
CA GLN A 9 8.38 3.23 2.14
C GLN A 9 8.05 1.76 2.35
N VAL A 10 6.94 1.46 3.05
CA VAL A 10 6.53 0.08 3.32
C VAL A 10 6.23 -0.68 2.03
N LEU A 11 5.54 -0.08 1.06
CA LEU A 11 5.23 -0.73 -0.22
C LEU A 11 6.52 -1.09 -0.99
N ILE A 12 7.49 -0.17 -1.02
CA ILE A 12 8.80 -0.42 -1.64
C ILE A 12 9.56 -1.54 -0.91
N GLU A 13 9.71 -1.44 0.41
CA GLU A 13 10.50 -2.39 1.20
C GLU A 13 9.92 -3.81 1.23
N THR A 14 8.61 -3.93 1.07
CA THR A 14 7.89 -5.21 1.12
C THR A 14 7.55 -5.76 -0.26
N ASP A 15 8.00 -5.09 -1.33
CA ASP A 15 7.73 -5.44 -2.73
C ASP A 15 6.22 -5.56 -3.05
N ASN A 16 5.40 -4.66 -2.49
CA ASN A 16 3.96 -4.63 -2.70
C ASN A 16 3.52 -3.46 -3.60
N PRO A 17 2.67 -3.70 -4.63
CA PRO A 17 2.21 -2.66 -5.56
C PRO A 17 1.32 -1.61 -4.90
N SER A 18 0.55 -2.06 -3.92
CA SER A 18 -0.56 -1.31 -3.39
C SER A 18 -0.92 -1.78 -1.99
N VAL A 19 -1.62 -0.93 -1.27
CA VAL A 19 -2.29 -1.27 -0.01
C VAL A 19 -3.79 -1.00 -0.13
N MET A 20 -4.61 -1.94 0.34
CA MET A 20 -6.06 -1.89 0.30
C MET A 20 -6.70 -2.39 1.62
N TYR A 21 -8.02 -2.38 1.67
CA TYR A 21 -8.76 -3.05 2.74
C TYR A 21 -8.56 -4.58 2.67
N GLY A 22 -8.19 -5.21 3.78
CA GLY A 22 -7.82 -6.62 3.85
C GLY A 22 -6.30 -6.88 3.85
N ASP A 23 -5.48 -5.84 3.73
CA ASP A 23 -4.03 -5.94 3.91
C ASP A 23 -3.63 -5.57 5.35
N GLU A 24 -4.10 -6.33 6.35
CA GLU A 24 -3.87 -5.99 7.75
C GLU A 24 -2.39 -5.88 8.08
N TRP A 25 -1.58 -6.82 7.58
CA TRP A 25 -0.15 -6.82 7.83
C TRP A 25 0.53 -5.56 7.28
N LEU A 26 0.25 -5.17 6.03
CA LEU A 26 0.81 -3.94 5.46
C LEU A 26 0.36 -2.71 6.24
N CYS A 27 -0.93 -2.61 6.59
CA CYS A 27 -1.43 -1.50 7.36
C CYS A 27 -0.80 -1.41 8.76
N HIS A 28 -0.50 -2.55 9.39
CA HIS A 28 0.20 -2.58 10.68
C HIS A 28 1.66 -2.15 10.53
N GLN A 29 2.37 -2.54 9.46
CA GLN A 29 3.72 -2.02 9.18
C GLN A 29 3.73 -0.50 8.99
N ILE A 30 2.75 0.03 8.25
CA ILE A 30 2.58 1.48 8.07
C ILE A 30 2.30 2.17 9.41
N ALA A 31 1.41 1.60 10.22
CA ALA A 31 1.08 2.13 11.55
C ALA A 31 2.30 2.14 12.48
N ALA A 32 3.11 1.08 12.47
CA ALA A 32 4.34 0.99 13.26
C ALA A 32 5.33 2.12 12.89
N ARG A 33 5.50 2.42 11.59
CA ARG A 33 6.34 3.54 11.11
C ARG A 33 5.87 4.91 11.59
N LEU A 34 4.57 5.05 11.83
CA LEU A 34 3.95 6.27 12.34
C LEU A 34 3.90 6.31 13.88
N GLY A 35 4.37 5.27 14.56
CA GLY A 35 4.26 5.13 16.02
C GLY A 35 2.82 4.99 16.51
N TRP A 36 1.92 4.45 15.68
CA TRP A 36 0.51 4.24 16.05
C TRP A 36 0.30 2.91 16.74
N GLU A 37 -0.56 2.90 17.74
CA GLU A 37 -0.97 1.68 18.43
C GLU A 37 -1.74 0.72 17.51
N HIS A 38 -1.48 -0.57 17.67
CA HIS A 38 -2.11 -1.64 16.90
C HIS A 38 -3.43 -2.05 17.56
N ALA A 39 -4.53 -1.90 16.82
CA ALA A 39 -5.89 -2.20 17.25
C ALA A 39 -6.61 -3.06 16.18
N GLY A 40 -5.94 -4.08 15.67
CA GLY A 40 -6.48 -5.01 14.67
C GLY A 40 -7.07 -4.30 13.44
N PRO A 41 -8.32 -4.59 13.03
CA PRO A 41 -8.96 -3.96 11.86
C PRO A 41 -9.18 -2.44 12.00
N ALA A 42 -9.18 -1.90 13.22
CA ALA A 42 -9.32 -0.46 13.42
C ALA A 42 -8.09 0.30 12.91
N THR A 43 -6.89 -0.29 13.02
CA THR A 43 -5.65 0.27 12.48
C THR A 43 -5.70 0.36 10.97
N THR A 44 -6.13 -0.69 10.27
CA THR A 44 -6.34 -0.70 8.81
C THR A 44 -7.25 0.44 8.36
N ARG A 45 -8.43 0.58 8.98
CA ARG A 45 -9.36 1.68 8.67
C ARG A 45 -8.75 3.05 8.92
N ARG A 46 -7.97 3.21 10.00
CA ARG A 46 -7.30 4.47 10.33
C ARG A 46 -6.23 4.83 9.30
N VAL A 47 -5.40 3.87 8.88
CA VAL A 47 -4.38 4.06 7.83
C VAL A 47 -5.04 4.45 6.51
N LEU A 48 -6.01 3.67 6.03
CA LEU A 48 -6.70 3.95 4.76
C LEU A 48 -7.44 5.31 4.80
N ARG A 49 -8.01 5.70 5.95
CA ARG A 49 -8.61 7.02 6.14
C ARG A 49 -7.57 8.15 6.11
N ALA A 50 -6.36 7.92 6.61
CA ALA A 50 -5.30 8.91 6.53
C ALA A 50 -4.80 9.07 5.09
N LEU A 51 -4.58 7.96 4.39
CA LEU A 51 -4.20 7.95 2.97
C LEU A 51 -5.29 8.57 2.08
N SER A 52 -6.57 8.34 2.38
CA SER A 52 -7.66 8.89 1.57
C SER A 52 -7.75 10.41 1.62
N LYS A 53 -7.28 11.03 2.71
CA LYS A 53 -7.19 12.48 2.90
C LYS A 53 -5.92 13.05 2.28
N THR A 54 -4.80 12.38 2.47
CA THR A 54 -3.48 12.85 2.01
C THR A 54 -2.72 11.69 1.35
N PRO A 55 -3.02 11.36 0.09
CA PRO A 55 -2.37 10.24 -0.60
C PRO A 55 -0.92 10.55 -0.99
N GLY A 56 -0.54 11.82 -1.05
CA GLY A 56 0.82 12.23 -1.42
C GLY A 56 1.15 11.81 -2.84
N ARG A 57 2.21 11.01 -3.01
CA ARG A 57 2.61 10.43 -4.30
C ARG A 57 1.84 9.17 -4.68
N LEU A 58 1.15 8.53 -3.73
CA LEU A 58 0.40 7.31 -4.03
C LEU A 58 -0.80 7.63 -4.90
N VAL A 59 -1.08 6.76 -5.86
CA VAL A 59 -2.25 6.90 -6.72
C VAL A 59 -3.43 6.25 -5.97
N LYS A 60 -4.48 7.03 -5.75
CA LYS A 60 -5.71 6.57 -5.10
C LYS A 60 -6.66 6.03 -6.16
N GLY A 61 -7.14 4.81 -5.98
CA GLY A 61 -8.13 4.20 -6.87
C GLY A 61 -9.21 3.44 -6.12
N LEU A 62 -10.03 2.72 -6.90
CA LEU A 62 -11.03 1.79 -6.41
C LEU A 62 -10.84 0.45 -7.10
N ILE A 63 -10.82 -0.63 -6.32
CA ILE A 63 -10.82 -1.99 -6.83
C ILE A 63 -12.15 -2.67 -6.51
N ARG A 64 -12.52 -3.64 -7.35
CA ARG A 64 -13.64 -4.53 -7.08
C ARG A 64 -13.14 -5.70 -6.24
N MET A 65 -13.68 -5.82 -5.03
CA MET A 65 -13.35 -6.95 -4.17
C MET A 65 -13.90 -8.26 -4.74
N PRO A 66 -13.15 -9.38 -4.64
CA PRO A 66 -13.61 -10.70 -5.05
C PRO A 66 -14.94 -11.11 -4.40
N GLY A 67 -15.71 -11.99 -5.05
CA GLY A 67 -17.01 -12.45 -4.57
C GLY A 67 -16.93 -13.38 -3.34
N ASP A 68 -15.76 -13.90 -3.03
CA ASP A 68 -15.47 -14.83 -1.95
C ASP A 68 -14.83 -14.16 -0.71
N CYS A 69 -14.46 -12.88 -0.78
CA CYS A 69 -13.87 -12.16 0.35
C CYS A 69 -14.94 -11.59 1.31
N CYS A 70 -14.55 -11.13 2.50
CA CYS A 70 -15.48 -10.58 3.50
C CYS A 70 -16.23 -9.31 3.06
N ALA A 71 -15.80 -8.66 1.98
CA ALA A 71 -16.41 -7.48 1.36
C ALA A 71 -17.01 -7.81 -0.02
N ARG A 72 -17.55 -9.02 -0.19
CA ARG A 72 -18.06 -9.64 -1.44
C ARG A 72 -18.60 -8.65 -2.47
N GLY A 73 -17.82 -8.40 -3.52
CA GLY A 73 -18.25 -7.53 -4.61
C GLY A 73 -18.56 -6.10 -4.15
N GLN A 74 -17.90 -5.57 -3.13
CA GLN A 74 -17.91 -4.13 -2.84
C GLN A 74 -16.71 -3.47 -3.51
N SER A 75 -16.81 -2.16 -3.74
CA SER A 75 -15.66 -1.37 -4.17
C SER A 75 -14.85 -0.96 -2.94
N ALA A 76 -13.55 -1.26 -2.93
CA ALA A 76 -12.64 -0.88 -1.85
C ALA A 76 -11.62 0.16 -2.34
N LEU A 77 -11.25 1.08 -1.45
CA LEU A 77 -10.13 1.97 -1.71
C LEU A 77 -8.82 1.16 -1.73
N HIS A 78 -8.00 1.42 -2.74
CA HIS A 78 -6.61 1.00 -2.77
C HIS A 78 -5.72 2.21 -3.08
N PHE A 79 -4.47 2.14 -2.61
CA PHE A 79 -3.45 3.13 -2.84
C PHE A 79 -2.24 2.44 -3.42
N GLU A 80 -1.88 2.78 -4.65
CA GLU A 80 -0.81 2.13 -5.41
C GLU A 80 0.41 3.03 -5.52
N LEU A 81 1.57 2.39 -5.76
CA LEU A 81 2.79 3.09 -6.13
C LEU A 81 2.53 3.96 -7.38
N PRO A 82 3.12 5.16 -7.47
CA PRO A 82 3.07 5.97 -8.69
C PRO A 82 3.87 5.32 -9.82
N GLU A 83 3.67 5.81 -11.04
CA GLU A 83 4.61 5.57 -12.12
C GLU A 83 5.88 6.43 -11.95
N PRO A 84 7.09 5.92 -12.29
CA PRO A 84 7.35 4.60 -12.90
C PRO A 84 7.61 3.46 -11.90
N GLU A 85 7.52 3.71 -10.58
CA GLU A 85 7.75 2.69 -9.53
C GLU A 85 6.82 1.48 -9.66
N HIS A 86 5.55 1.71 -10.00
CA HIS A 86 4.57 0.65 -10.21
C HIS A 86 4.96 -0.28 -11.37
N ALA A 87 5.18 0.28 -12.57
CA ALA A 87 5.55 -0.52 -13.74
C ALA A 87 6.85 -1.30 -13.52
N PHE A 88 7.83 -0.68 -12.86
CA PHE A 88 9.08 -1.33 -12.49
C PHE A 88 8.81 -2.58 -11.64
N MET A 89 8.12 -2.43 -10.53
CA MET A 89 7.86 -3.54 -9.61
C MET A 89 7.02 -4.64 -10.28
N MET A 90 5.97 -4.28 -11.04
CA MET A 90 5.16 -5.26 -11.76
C MET A 90 5.97 -6.04 -12.81
N GLY A 91 6.97 -5.42 -13.43
CA GLY A 91 7.91 -6.09 -14.35
C GLY A 91 8.73 -7.19 -13.68
N PHE A 92 9.15 -7.00 -12.43
CA PHE A 92 9.90 -7.99 -11.65
C PHE A 92 9.01 -9.09 -11.09
N LEU A 93 7.84 -8.74 -10.54
CA LEU A 93 6.86 -9.72 -10.02
C LEU A 93 6.42 -10.71 -11.10
N ARG A 94 6.17 -10.23 -12.34
CA ARG A 94 5.83 -11.09 -13.49
C ARG A 94 6.95 -12.07 -13.87
N GLN A 95 8.20 -11.75 -13.55
CA GLN A 95 9.36 -12.62 -13.78
C GLN A 95 9.69 -13.51 -12.58
N GLY A 96 8.93 -13.42 -11.47
CA GLY A 96 9.23 -14.11 -10.22
C GLY A 96 10.53 -13.62 -9.57
N LYS A 97 10.96 -12.39 -9.88
CA LYS A 97 12.19 -11.78 -9.35
C LYS A 97 11.86 -10.71 -8.32
N LYS A 98 12.80 -10.43 -7.43
CA LYS A 98 12.74 -9.27 -6.53
C LYS A 98 13.25 -8.01 -7.24
N PRO A 99 12.53 -6.89 -7.17
CA PRO A 99 13.00 -5.62 -7.69
C PRO A 99 14.21 -5.08 -6.91
N ASP A 100 15.21 -4.55 -7.62
CA ASP A 100 16.30 -3.78 -7.00
C ASP A 100 15.96 -2.29 -6.99
N TRP A 101 15.46 -1.83 -5.84
CA TRP A 101 15.06 -0.45 -5.60
C TRP A 101 16.23 0.54 -5.53
N SER A 102 17.48 0.09 -5.57
CA SER A 102 18.65 0.98 -5.66
C SER A 102 18.57 1.91 -6.88
N THR A 103 17.86 1.49 -7.94
CA THR A 103 17.60 2.26 -9.16
C THR A 103 16.80 3.55 -8.89
N PHE A 104 15.91 3.55 -7.88
CA PHE A 104 15.08 4.70 -7.50
C PHE A 104 15.68 5.53 -6.36
N ASN A 105 16.58 4.95 -5.57
CA ASN A 105 17.27 5.62 -4.47
C ASN A 105 18.47 6.48 -4.91
N LYS A 106 18.76 6.60 -6.21
CA LYS A 106 19.74 7.54 -6.75
C LYS A 106 19.15 8.96 -6.80
N ARG A 107 19.03 9.62 -5.65
CA ARG A 107 18.84 11.07 -5.54
C ARG A 107 19.69 11.62 -4.42
#